data_AF-A0A1I0RGX5-F1
#
_entry.id   AF-A0A1I0RGX5-F1
#
_cell.length_a   1.000
_cell.length_b   1.000
_cell.length_c   1.000
_cell.angle_alpha   90.00
_cell.angle_beta   90.00
_cell.angle_gamma   90.00
#
_symmetry.space_group_name_H-M   'P 1'
#
loop_
_entity.id
_entity.type
_entity.pdbx_description
1 polymer ?
#
loop_
_entity_poly.entity_id
_entity_poly.type
_entity_poly.pdbx_seq_one_letter_code
_entity_poly.pdbx_strand_id
1 'polypeptide(L)'
;MIVEISKHEFTLLYTKAKEKYNNCINDEDNAFLEEEVSVPLKTIELKESSIKVVFSLEDTERYLLEITITLWDRSNQLIGKYEYIQDDEGNGVDDSLVFY
;
A
#
# COMPACT_ATOMS: atom_id res chain seq x y z
N MET A 1 5.19 -2.03 -24.97
CA MET A 1 5.76 -1.43 -23.75
C MET A 1 6.71 -2.42 -23.08
N ILE A 2 7.83 -1.94 -22.54
CA ILE A 2 8.71 -2.69 -21.64
C ILE A 2 8.76 -1.89 -20.34
N VAL A 3 8.51 -2.54 -19.21
CA VAL A 3 8.61 -1.91 -17.88
C VAL A 3 9.88 -2.45 -17.23
N GLU A 4 10.87 -1.58 -17.03
CA GLU A 4 12.12 -1.89 -16.35
C GLU A 4 12.08 -1.29 -14.94
N ILE A 5 12.30 -2.12 -13.93
CA ILE A 5 12.34 -1.69 -12.53
C ILE A 5 13.63 -2.21 -11.91
N SER A 6 14.46 -1.31 -11.41
CA SER A 6 15.67 -1.62 -10.68
C SER A 6 15.36 -2.07 -9.25
N LYS A 7 16.33 -2.75 -8.62
CA LYS A 7 16.22 -3.13 -7.20
C LYS A 7 16.00 -1.93 -6.29
N HIS A 8 16.63 -0.80 -6.60
CA HIS A 8 16.48 0.42 -5.81
C HIS A 8 15.06 0.98 -5.91
N GLU A 9 14.50 1.01 -7.11
CA GLU A 9 13.12 1.45 -7.34
C GLU A 9 12.12 0.56 -6.62
N PHE A 10 12.31 -0.78 -6.61
CA PHE A 10 11.47 -1.67 -5.80
C PHE A 10 11.46 -1.30 -4.31
N THR A 11 12.62 -0.98 -3.73
CA THR A 11 12.72 -0.55 -2.34
C THR A 11 12.01 0.79 -2.12
N LEU A 12 12.15 1.74 -3.04
CA LEU A 12 11.47 3.04 -2.96
C LEU A 12 9.95 2.90 -3.02
N LEU A 13 9.43 2.01 -3.87
CA LEU A 13 7.99 1.74 -3.99
C LEU A 13 7.39 1.28 -2.65
N TYR A 14 8.02 0.31 -1.99
CA TYR A 14 7.56 -0.13 -0.67
C TYR A 14 7.73 0.93 0.41
N THR A 15 8.81 1.71 0.37
CA THR A 15 9.05 2.79 1.33
C THR A 15 7.93 3.82 1.24
N LYS A 16 7.60 4.26 0.03
CA LYS A 16 6.50 5.19 -0.24
C LYS A 16 5.14 4.63 0.18
N ALA A 17 4.85 3.36 -0.09
CA ALA A 17 3.61 2.74 0.35
C ALA A 17 3.50 2.68 1.90
N LYS A 18 4.60 2.44 2.62
CA LYS A 18 4.63 2.49 4.10
C LYS A 18 4.41 3.91 4.62
N GLU A 19 5.00 4.92 3.97
CA GLU A 19 4.75 6.33 4.31
C GLU A 19 3.28 6.71 4.09
N LYS A 20 2.69 6.27 2.99
CA LYS A 20 1.28 6.52 2.67
C LYS A 20 0.31 5.84 3.64
N TYR A 21 0.60 4.59 4.03
CA TYR A 21 -0.10 3.94 5.14
C TYR A 21 -0.04 4.77 6.43
N ASN A 22 1.16 5.23 6.80
CA ASN A 22 1.33 6.03 8.02
C ASN A 22 0.54 7.34 7.95
N ASN A 23 0.48 7.99 6.79
CA ASN A 23 -0.35 9.16 6.62
C ASN A 23 -1.84 8.81 6.77
N CYS A 24 -2.29 7.71 6.14
CA CYS A 24 -3.66 7.23 6.20
C CYS A 24 -4.13 6.99 7.65
N ILE A 25 -3.36 6.27 8.47
CA ILE A 25 -3.75 5.96 9.85
C ILE A 25 -3.62 7.13 10.83
N ASN A 26 -2.91 8.19 10.45
CA ASN A 26 -2.78 9.40 11.27
C ASN A 26 -3.65 10.55 10.75
N ASP A 27 -4.42 10.33 9.68
CA ASP A 27 -5.40 11.29 9.17
C ASP A 27 -6.57 11.42 10.16
N GLU A 28 -6.97 12.66 10.44
CA GLU A 28 -8.07 12.94 11.37
C GLU A 28 -9.41 12.37 10.86
N ASP A 29 -9.59 12.33 9.53
CA ASP A 29 -10.79 11.75 8.91
C ASP A 29 -10.87 10.23 9.13
N ASN A 30 -9.73 9.59 9.42
CA ASN A 30 -9.61 8.16 9.68
C ASN A 30 -9.49 7.82 11.17
N ALA A 31 -9.73 8.78 12.08
CA ALA A 31 -9.63 8.55 13.52
C ALA A 31 -10.55 7.43 14.03
N PHE A 32 -11.66 7.15 13.33
CA PHE A 32 -12.59 6.06 13.64
C PHE A 32 -11.95 4.66 13.59
N LEU A 33 -10.84 4.50 12.84
CA LEU A 33 -10.16 3.21 12.72
C LEU A 33 -9.60 2.71 14.07
N GLU A 34 -9.22 3.59 14.99
CA GLU A 34 -8.75 3.18 16.32
C GLU A 34 -9.87 2.54 17.17
N GLU A 35 -11.14 2.80 16.86
CA GLU A 35 -12.29 2.19 17.55
C GLU A 35 -12.72 0.87 16.90
N GLU A 36 -12.60 0.75 15.58
CA GLU A 36 -13.02 -0.43 14.80
C GLU A 36 -11.97 -1.55 14.81
N VAL A 37 -10.68 -1.21 14.99
CA VAL A 37 -9.59 -2.18 14.94
C VAL A 37 -9.24 -2.65 16.35
N SER A 38 -9.22 -3.96 16.55
CA SER A 38 -8.95 -4.59 17.86
C SER A 38 -7.51 -4.43 18.36
N VAL A 39 -6.61 -3.92 17.53
CA VAL A 39 -5.20 -3.65 17.86
C VAL A 39 -4.87 -2.18 17.64
N PRO A 40 -4.04 -1.56 18.51
CA PRO A 40 -3.64 -0.18 18.30
C PRO A 40 -2.87 -0.01 16.98
N LEU A 41 -3.28 0.94 16.14
CA LEU A 41 -2.74 1.08 14.77
C LEU A 41 -1.22 1.29 14.75
N LYS A 42 -0.69 2.00 15.75
CA LYS A 42 0.75 2.26 15.92
C LYS A 42 1.58 1.02 16.26
N THR A 43 0.93 -0.09 16.60
CA THR A 43 1.61 -1.36 16.93
C THR A 43 1.63 -2.36 15.78
N ILE A 44 0.96 -2.04 14.67
CA ILE A 44 0.88 -2.87 13.48
C ILE A 44 2.24 -2.95 12.80
N GLU A 45 2.69 -4.16 12.53
CA GLU A 45 3.90 -4.45 11.78
C GLU A 45 3.59 -4.50 10.28
N LEU A 46 4.31 -3.71 9.50
CA LEU A 46 4.16 -3.61 8.04
C LEU A 46 5.12 -4.57 7.35
N LYS A 47 4.58 -5.53 6.58
CA LYS A 47 5.39 -6.48 5.80
C LYS A 47 5.11 -6.36 4.31
N GLU A 48 6.18 -6.23 3.54
CA GLU A 48 6.15 -6.16 2.08
C GLU A 48 5.54 -7.45 1.52
N SER A 49 4.63 -7.33 0.55
CA SER A 49 3.89 -8.49 0.02
C SER A 49 4.08 -8.63 -1.49
N SER A 50 3.54 -7.70 -2.26
CA SER A 50 3.61 -7.75 -3.73
C SER A 50 3.62 -6.38 -4.37
N ILE A 51 4.20 -6.32 -5.56
CA ILE A 51 4.04 -5.21 -6.50
C ILE A 51 3.46 -5.79 -7.78
N LYS A 52 2.33 -5.25 -8.24
CA LYS A 52 1.70 -5.65 -9.50
C LYS A 52 1.75 -4.50 -10.50
N VAL A 53 1.99 -4.84 -11.75
CA VAL A 53 1.83 -3.93 -12.88
C VAL A 53 0.49 -4.24 -13.54
N VAL A 54 -0.39 -3.26 -13.60
CA VAL A 54 -1.74 -3.41 -14.14
C VAL A 54 -1.86 -2.57 -15.41
N PHE A 55 -2.25 -3.21 -16.50
CA PHE A 55 -2.43 -2.58 -17.81
C PHE A 55 -3.91 -2.42 -18.11
N SER A 56 -4.29 -1.31 -18.73
CA SER A 56 -5.63 -1.14 -19.31
C SER A 56 -5.69 -1.79 -20.69
N LEU A 57 -6.83 -2.38 -21.03
CA LEU A 57 -7.10 -2.83 -22.41
C LEU A 57 -7.38 -1.67 -23.36
N GLU A 58 -7.82 -0.53 -22.82
CA GLU A 58 -8.21 0.66 -23.60
C GLU A 58 -7.04 1.64 -23.76
N ASP A 59 -6.13 1.66 -22.78
CA ASP A 59 -4.91 2.48 -22.82
C ASP A 59 -3.68 1.59 -22.63
N THR A 60 -3.07 1.21 -23.75
CA THR A 60 -1.88 0.36 -23.78
C THR A 60 -0.58 1.13 -23.58
N GLU A 61 -0.64 2.46 -23.46
CA GLU A 61 0.52 3.34 -23.25
C GLU A 61 0.72 3.69 -21.76
N ARG A 62 -0.23 3.33 -20.89
CA ARG A 62 -0.14 3.55 -19.44
C ARG A 62 -0.25 2.26 -18.64
N TYR A 63 0.29 2.28 -17.43
CA TYR A 63 0.12 1.22 -16.45
C TYR A 63 -0.03 1.80 -15.04
N LEU A 64 -0.63 1.01 -14.16
CA LEU A 64 -0.66 1.28 -12.73
C LEU A 64 0.30 0.33 -12.01
N LEU A 65 0.87 0.80 -10.92
CA LEU A 65 1.55 -0.01 -9.94
C LEU A 65 0.68 -0.13 -8.70
N GLU A 66 0.32 -1.37 -8.34
CA GLU A 66 -0.33 -1.68 -7.07
C GLU A 66 0.74 -2.23 -6.11
N ILE A 67 1.02 -1.50 -5.03
CA ILE A 67 2.01 -1.87 -4.02
C ILE A 67 1.25 -2.34 -2.78
N THR A 68 1.30 -3.64 -2.50
CA THR A 68 0.60 -4.26 -1.38
C THR A 68 1.54 -4.44 -0.18
N ILE A 69 1.11 -3.94 0.97
CA ILE A 69 1.70 -4.18 2.29
C ILE A 69 0.70 -4.97 3.12
N THR A 70 1.19 -6.01 3.79
CA THR A 70 0.38 -6.78 4.74
C THR A 70 0.56 -6.25 6.15
N LEU A 71 -0.53 -6.26 6.92
CA LEU A 71 -0.61 -5.72 8.27
C LEU A 71 -0.63 -6.87 9.26
N TRP A 72 0.30 -6.87 10.21
CA TRP A 72 0.45 -7.94 11.19
C TRP A 72 0.40 -7.39 12.61
N ASP A 73 -0.21 -8.12 13.52
CA ASP A 73 -0.13 -7.81 14.94
C ASP A 73 1.17 -8.34 15.57
N ARG A 74 1.40 -8.02 16.85
CA ARG A 74 2.56 -8.49 17.62
C ARG A 74 2.55 -9.99 17.90
N SER A 75 1.40 -10.65 17.75
CA SER A 75 1.26 -12.10 17.84
C SER A 75 1.55 -12.78 16.50
N ASN A 76 2.01 -12.02 15.50
CA ASN A 76 2.32 -12.48 14.15
C ASN A 76 1.08 -13.06 13.44
N GLN A 77 -0.10 -12.52 13.73
CA GLN A 77 -1.34 -12.77 12.99
C GLN A 77 -1.51 -11.71 11.89
N LEU A 78 -1.91 -12.16 10.70
CA LEU A 78 -2.31 -11.27 9.60
C LEU A 78 -3.69 -10.69 9.92
N ILE A 79 -3.77 -9.36 10.00
CA ILE A 79 -4.99 -8.64 10.39
C ILE A 79 -5.56 -7.78 9.27
N GLY A 80 -4.83 -7.65 8.15
CA GLY A 80 -5.28 -6.82 7.04
C GLY A 80 -4.21 -6.57 5.98
N LYS A 81 -4.50 -5.62 5.10
CA LYS A 81 -3.58 -5.15 4.06
C LYS A 81 -3.82 -3.67 3.75
N TYR A 82 -2.77 -3.02 3.31
CA TYR A 82 -2.79 -1.71 2.70
C TYR A 82 -2.28 -1.82 1.26
N GLU A 83 -2.98 -1.22 0.31
CA GLU A 83 -2.59 -1.18 -1.10
C GLU A 83 -2.48 0.28 -1.55
N TYR A 84 -1.29 0.67 -2.00
CA TYR A 84 -1.05 1.99 -2.59
C TYR A 84 -0.98 1.85 -4.10
N ILE A 85 -1.77 2.65 -4.80
CA ILE A 85 -1.88 2.61 -6.26
C ILE A 85 -1.28 3.90 -6.82
N GLN A 86 -0.33 3.77 -7.73
CA GLN A 86 0.24 4.91 -8.45
C GLN A 86 0.28 4.68 -9.95
N ASP A 87 0.27 5.77 -10.71
CA ASP A 87 0.49 5.73 -12.14
C ASP A 87 1.98 5.53 -12.50
N ASP A 88 2.25 5.44 -13.79
CA ASP A 88 3.57 5.27 -14.39
C ASP A 88 4.46 6.52 -14.29
N GLU A 89 3.89 7.67 -13.93
CA GLU A 89 4.61 8.90 -13.56
C GLU A 89 4.93 8.95 -12.04
N GLY A 90 4.43 8.00 -11.26
CA GLY A 90 4.62 7.92 -9.82
C GLY A 90 3.65 8.78 -9.00
N ASN A 91 2.59 9.33 -9.60
CA ASN A 91 1.55 10.03 -8.86
C ASN A 91 0.63 9.01 -8.16
N GLY A 92 0.28 9.27 -6.91
CA GLY A 92 -0.71 8.45 -6.21
C GLY A 92 -2.08 8.64 -6.83
N VAL A 93 -2.69 7.55 -7.29
CA VAL A 93 -4.02 7.54 -7.90
C VAL A 93 -5.07 7.21 -6.86
N ASP A 94 -4.79 6.20 -6.03
CA ASP A 94 -5.72 5.71 -5.03
C ASP A 94 -4.98 4.92 -3.94
N ASP A 95 -5.65 4.64 -2.84
CA ASP A 95 -5.21 3.66 -1.86
C ASP A 95 -6.37 2.91 -1.21
N SER A 96 -6.06 1.78 -0.59
CA SER A 96 -7.05 0.94 0.08
C SER A 96 -6.48 0.35 1.35
N LEU A 97 -7.15 0.59 2.47
CA LEU A 97 -6.86 -0.01 3.77
C LEU A 97 -8.00 -0.97 4.14
N VAL A 98 -7.67 -2.23 4.36
CA VAL A 98 -8.65 -3.27 4.71
C VAL A 98 -8.16 -4.08 5.90
N PHE A 99 -9.01 -4.18 6.92
CA PHE A 99 -8.86 -5.08 8.06
C PHE A 99 -9.78 -6.31 7.90
N TYR A 100 -9.39 -7.46 8.44
CA TYR A 100 -10.11 -8.75 8.33
C TYR A 100 -10.86 -9.14 9.61
#